data_AF-A0A3D8YF91-F1
#
_entry.id   AF-A0A3D8YF91-F1
#
_cell.length_a   1.000
_cell.length_b   1.000
_cell.length_c   1.000
_cell.angle_alpha   90.00
_cell.angle_beta   90.00
_cell.angle_gamma   90.00
#
_symmetry.space_group_name_H-M   'P 1'
#
loop_
_entity.id
_entity.type
_entity.pdbx_description
1 polymer ?
#
loop_
_entity_poly.entity_id
_entity_poly.type
_entity_poly.pdbx_seq_one_letter_code
_entity_poly.pdbx_strand_id
1 'polypeptide(L)'
;MKPYSDYSAEELAMENLFIRWVRFPDDPSIRTFWENWIVKYPYMKANVERARELVLTASDWKPDSLSNQEVNSLWGRIRNSLEIIGERETYDPEDKFFSLRSWTGRLVTILGLVVFLFFVVYFVTK
;
A
#
# COMPACT_ATOMS: atom_id res chain seq x y z
N MET A 1 3.60 29.34 -4.78
CA MET A 1 3.35 28.95 -3.37
C MET A 1 3.03 30.20 -2.59
N LYS A 2 2.03 30.14 -1.71
CA LYS A 2 1.66 31.23 -0.80
C LYS A 2 2.81 31.45 0.21
N PRO A 3 3.19 32.68 0.56
CA PRO A 3 4.23 32.90 1.57
C PRO A 3 3.69 32.56 2.97
N TYR A 4 4.56 32.11 3.88
CA TYR A 4 4.17 31.78 5.25
C TYR A 4 3.53 32.94 6.01
N SER A 5 3.81 34.20 5.62
CA SER A 5 3.23 35.41 6.21
C SER A 5 1.71 35.48 6.07
N ASP A 6 1.15 34.74 5.11
CA ASP A 6 -0.27 34.78 4.80
C ASP A 6 -0.99 33.54 5.35
N TYR A 7 -0.24 32.62 5.98
CA TYR A 7 -0.77 31.36 6.46
C TYR A 7 -1.66 31.56 7.69
N SER A 8 -2.76 30.83 7.72
CA SER A 8 -3.51 30.58 8.95
C SER A 8 -2.71 29.70 9.91
N ALA A 9 -3.15 29.63 11.17
CA ALA A 9 -2.54 28.74 12.15
C ALA A 9 -2.62 27.26 11.72
N GLU A 10 -3.74 26.89 11.10
CA GLU A 10 -4.01 25.55 10.61
C GLU A 10 -3.08 25.20 9.43
N GLU A 11 -2.90 26.11 8.47
CA GLU A 11 -1.94 25.92 7.36
C GLU A 11 -0.49 25.80 7.87
N LEU A 12 -0.09 26.60 8.86
CA LEU A 12 1.22 26.45 9.51
C LEU A 12 1.38 25.11 10.23
N ALA A 13 0.33 24.65 10.93
CA ALA A 13 0.35 23.38 11.64
C ALA A 13 0.44 22.16 10.70
N MET A 14 0.15 22.33 9.41
CA MET A 14 0.29 21.30 8.37
C MET A 14 1.65 21.34 7.66
N GLU A 15 2.48 22.37 7.89
CA GLU A 15 3.77 22.49 7.22
C GLU A 15 4.83 21.57 7.84
N ASN A 16 5.47 20.74 7.01
CA ASN A 16 6.40 19.71 7.48
C ASN A 16 7.60 20.30 8.26
N LEU A 17 8.16 21.41 7.77
CA LEU A 17 9.28 22.09 8.44
C LEU A 17 8.84 22.77 9.73
N PHE A 18 7.60 23.25 9.79
CA PHE A 18 7.04 23.83 11.02
C PHE A 18 6.78 22.74 12.05
N ILE A 19 6.12 21.65 11.67
CA ILE A 19 5.89 20.47 12.51
C ILE A 19 7.21 19.96 13.09
N ARG A 20 8.23 19.80 12.25
CA ARG A 20 9.56 19.31 12.69
C ARG A 20 10.20 20.26 13.70
N TRP A 21 10.13 21.57 13.47
CA TRP A 21 10.63 22.56 14.43
C TRP A 21 9.96 22.46 15.80
N VAL A 22 8.63 22.32 15.80
CA VAL A 22 7.85 22.25 17.05
C VAL A 22 8.13 20.95 17.80
N ARG A 23 8.25 19.82 17.10
CA ARG A 23 8.48 18.51 17.71
C ARG A 23 9.93 18.24 18.11
N PHE A 24 10.88 18.81 17.37
CA PHE A 24 12.32 18.60 17.55
C PHE A 24 13.03 19.96 17.58
N PRO A 25 12.83 20.75 18.65
CA PRO A 25 13.38 22.10 18.72
C PRO A 25 14.92 22.12 18.69
N ASP A 26 15.60 21.02 18.99
CA ASP A 26 17.06 20.94 19.07
C ASP A 26 17.77 20.92 17.71
N ASP A 27 17.05 20.82 16.58
CA ASP A 27 17.62 20.97 15.25
C ASP A 27 18.03 22.44 14.97
N PRO A 28 19.33 22.78 14.97
CA PRO A 28 19.77 24.18 14.95
C PRO A 28 19.42 24.90 13.65
N SER A 29 19.41 24.16 12.53
CA SER A 29 19.16 24.70 11.21
C SER A 29 17.71 25.16 11.06
N ILE A 30 16.78 24.34 11.53
CA ILE A 30 15.34 24.59 11.47
C ILE A 30 14.95 25.63 12.52
N ARG A 31 15.52 25.55 13.72
CA ARG A 31 15.31 26.54 14.78
C ARG A 31 15.65 27.95 14.33
N THR A 32 16.85 28.13 13.78
CA THR A 32 17.35 29.44 13.35
C THR A 32 16.43 30.06 12.29
N PHE A 33 15.90 29.26 11.36
CA PHE A 33 14.95 29.74 10.36
C PHE A 33 13.68 30.31 11.00
N TRP A 34 13.00 29.53 11.86
CA TRP A 34 11.72 29.94 12.44
C TRP A 34 11.86 31.07 13.45
N GLU A 35 12.91 31.09 14.27
CA GLU A 35 13.17 32.20 15.20
C GLU A 35 13.39 33.52 14.46
N ASN A 36 14.23 33.51 13.42
CA ASN A 36 14.43 34.70 12.58
C ASN A 36 13.16 35.12 11.84
N TRP A 37 12.37 34.15 11.37
CA TRP A 37 11.10 34.42 10.69
C TRP A 37 10.07 35.07 11.63
N ILE A 38 9.97 34.61 12.88
CA ILE A 38 9.07 35.20 13.90
C ILE A 38 9.48 36.64 14.22
N VAL A 39 10.78 36.92 14.35
CA VAL A 39 11.29 38.29 14.55
C VAL A 39 10.92 39.19 13.36
N LYS A 40 10.96 38.66 12.14
CA LYS A 40 10.57 39.39 10.92
C LYS A 40 9.07 39.63 10.79
N TYR A 41 8.23 38.74 11.33
CA TYR A 41 6.77 38.80 11.20
C TYR A 41 6.07 38.75 12.57
N PRO A 42 6.20 39.79 13.41
CA PRO A 42 5.68 39.78 14.78
C PRO A 42 4.14 39.67 14.83
N TYR A 43 3.42 40.14 13.80
CA TYR A 43 1.96 40.00 13.71
C TYR A 43 1.51 38.54 13.58
N MET A 44 2.39 37.63 13.14
CA MET A 44 2.10 36.20 13.03
C MET A 44 2.21 35.47 14.36
N LYS A 45 2.65 36.13 15.44
CA LYS A 45 2.89 35.49 16.74
C LYS A 45 1.68 34.69 17.24
N ALA A 46 0.48 35.26 17.14
CA ALA A 46 -0.75 34.58 17.53
C ALA A 46 -1.02 33.31 16.69
N ASN A 47 -0.80 33.38 15.38
CA ASN A 47 -0.95 32.24 14.48
C ASN A 47 0.09 31.16 14.78
N VAL A 48 1.34 31.55 15.08
CA VAL A 48 2.43 30.63 15.45
C VAL A 48 2.13 29.92 16.75
N GLU A 49 1.67 30.64 17.78
CA GLU A 49 1.32 30.05 19.07
C GLU A 49 0.19 29.03 18.93
N ARG A 50 -0.88 29.39 18.20
CA ARG A 50 -1.98 28.46 17.91
C ARG A 50 -1.54 27.26 17.08
N ALA A 51 -0.71 27.46 16.07
CA ALA A 51 -0.17 26.37 15.25
C ALA A 51 0.69 25.41 16.09
N ARG A 52 1.50 25.93 17.02
CA ARG A 52 2.30 25.11 17.95
C ARG A 52 1.41 24.25 18.84
N GLU A 53 0.34 24.82 19.39
CA GLU A 53 -0.63 24.09 20.20
C GLU A 53 -1.28 22.94 19.41
N LEU A 54 -1.69 23.18 18.17
CA LEU A 54 -2.26 22.16 17.28
C LEU A 54 -1.27 21.02 17.03
N VAL A 55 -0.01 21.34 16.71
CA VAL A 55 1.03 20.33 16.45
C VAL A 55 1.32 19.49 17.69
N LEU A 56 1.44 20.13 18.87
CA LEU A 56 1.71 19.42 20.13
C LEU A 56 0.54 18.51 20.50
N THR A 57 -0.70 19.03 20.46
CA THR A 57 -1.91 18.26 20.74
C THR A 57 -2.03 17.04 19.82
N ALA A 58 -1.73 17.20 18.52
CA ALA A 58 -1.74 16.08 17.58
C ALA A 58 -0.57 15.09 17.78
N SER A 59 0.58 15.58 18.28
CA SER A 59 1.79 14.77 18.48
C SER A 59 1.82 14.04 19.82
N ASP A 60 1.05 14.50 20.81
CA ASP A 60 0.89 13.87 22.12
C ASP A 60 0.10 12.56 22.05
N TRP A 61 -0.48 12.24 20.89
CA TRP A 61 -0.92 10.88 20.60
C TRP A 61 0.28 9.95 20.50
N LYS A 62 0.71 9.43 21.65
CA LYS A 62 1.49 8.21 21.77
C LYS A 62 0.49 7.07 21.93
N PRO A 63 0.25 6.23 20.91
CA PRO A 63 -0.40 4.95 21.18
C PRO A 63 0.46 4.25 22.24
N ASP A 64 -0.16 3.62 23.24
CA ASP A 64 0.56 2.80 24.22
C ASP A 64 1.50 1.89 23.43
N SER A 65 2.81 2.16 23.52
CA SER A 65 3.79 1.36 22.83
C SER A 65 3.75 0.00 23.50
N LEU A 66 3.39 -1.03 22.75
CA LEU A 66 3.41 -2.39 23.24
C LEU A 66 4.79 -2.67 23.84
N SER A 67 4.81 -3.25 25.02
CA SER A 67 6.04 -3.78 25.62
C SER A 67 6.66 -4.82 24.67
N ASN A 68 7.98 -4.99 24.77
CA ASN A 68 8.68 -6.03 24.01
C ASN A 68 8.07 -7.43 24.23
N GLN A 69 7.52 -7.67 25.42
CA GLN A 69 6.81 -8.91 25.73
C GLN A 69 5.51 -9.06 24.93
N GLU A 70 4.71 -8.01 24.83
CA GLU A 70 3.47 -8.01 24.04
C GLU A 70 3.77 -8.17 22.55
N VAL A 71 4.79 -7.49 22.02
CA VAL A 71 5.26 -7.66 20.64
C VAL A 71 5.66 -9.12 20.36
N ASN A 72 6.46 -9.72 21.23
CA ASN A 72 6.87 -11.12 21.10
C ASN A 72 5.68 -12.09 21.16
N SER A 73 4.71 -11.81 22.03
CA SER A 73 3.49 -12.62 22.14
C SER A 73 2.64 -12.56 20.88
N LEU A 74 2.50 -11.38 20.26
CA LEU A 74 1.77 -11.18 19.01
C LEU A 74 2.47 -11.91 17.86
N TRP A 75 3.79 -11.79 17.75
CA TRP A 75 4.56 -12.53 16.73
C TRP A 75 4.45 -14.05 16.90
N GLY A 76 4.43 -14.55 18.14
CA GLY A 76 4.18 -15.97 18.41
C GLY A 76 2.81 -16.41 17.90
N ARG A 77 1.77 -15.62 18.17
CA ARG A 77 0.40 -15.89 17.68
C ARG A 77 0.31 -15.88 16.16
N ILE A 78 0.96 -14.92 15.50
CA ILE A 78 1.01 -14.85 14.03
C ILE A 78 1.67 -16.12 13.46
N ARG A 79 2.83 -16.53 14.00
CA ARG A 79 3.54 -17.72 13.53
C ARG A 79 2.70 -18.99 13.69
N ASN A 80 2.09 -19.17 14.86
CA ASN A 80 1.23 -20.33 15.12
C ASN A 80 0.02 -20.36 14.16
N SER A 81 -0.55 -19.19 13.83
CA SER A 81 -1.67 -19.14 12.88
C SER A 81 -1.27 -19.54 11.45
N LEU A 82 -0.03 -19.24 11.03
CA LEU A 82 0.48 -19.64 9.71
C LEU A 82 0.80 -21.14 9.66
N GLU A 83 1.32 -21.70 10.74
CA GLU A 83 1.62 -23.13 10.86
C GLU A 83 0.35 -23.99 10.74
N ILE A 84 -0.75 -23.55 11.38
CA ILE A 84 -2.06 -24.21 11.29
C ILE A 84 -2.64 -24.18 9.87
N ILE A 85 -2.31 -23.17 9.07
CA ILE A 85 -2.75 -23.08 7.66
C ILE A 85 -1.89 -24.00 6.77
N GLY A 86 -0.59 -24.13 7.06
CA GLY A 86 0.33 -24.99 6.31
C GLY A 86 0.04 -26.50 6.45
N GLU A 87 -0.48 -26.95 7.59
CA GLU A 87 -0.83 -28.38 7.78
C GLU A 87 -2.11 -28.82 7.05
N ARG A 88 -2.91 -27.90 6.51
CA ARG A 88 -4.17 -28.24 5.81
C ARG A 88 -4.05 -28.39 4.29
N GLU A 89 -2.86 -28.19 3.72
CA GLU A 89 -2.62 -28.40 2.30
C GLU A 89 -1.60 -29.52 2.07
N THR A 90 -1.95 -30.75 2.44
CA THR A 90 -1.52 -31.89 1.61
C THR A 90 -2.35 -31.84 0.34
N TYR A 91 -1.89 -31.01 -0.62
CA TYR A 91 -2.35 -31.06 -1.99
C TYR A 91 -1.93 -32.42 -2.56
N ASP A 92 -2.88 -33.38 -2.57
CA ASP A 92 -2.75 -34.62 -3.30
C ASP A 92 -2.89 -34.31 -4.80
N PRO A 93 -1.82 -34.40 -5.62
CA PRO A 93 -1.87 -34.01 -7.03
C PRO A 93 -2.63 -35.02 -7.91
N GLU A 94 -3.02 -36.18 -7.37
CA GLU A 94 -3.44 -37.33 -8.18
C GLU A 94 -4.87 -37.20 -8.76
N ASP A 95 -5.74 -36.33 -8.22
CA ASP A 95 -7.17 -36.33 -8.59
C ASP A 95 -7.64 -35.25 -9.56
N LYS A 96 -6.72 -34.48 -10.18
CA LYS A 96 -7.11 -33.43 -11.16
C LYS A 96 -6.59 -33.62 -12.58
N PHE A 97 -6.20 -34.85 -12.95
CA PHE A 97 -5.74 -35.15 -14.31
C PHE A 97 -6.80 -35.76 -15.25
N PHE A 98 -8.04 -36.00 -14.81
CA PHE A 98 -9.09 -36.60 -15.66
C PHE A 98 -10.45 -35.87 -15.59
N SER A 99 -10.65 -34.78 -16.36
CA SER A 99 -11.99 -34.51 -16.96
C SER A 99 -12.08 -33.50 -18.11
N LEU A 100 -11.00 -32.86 -18.59
CA LEU A 100 -11.13 -31.79 -19.62
C LEU A 100 -10.59 -32.09 -21.02
N ARG A 101 -10.15 -33.32 -21.31
CA ARG A 101 -9.63 -33.69 -22.64
C ARG A 101 -10.54 -34.58 -23.51
N SER A 102 -11.71 -35.01 -23.03
CA SER A 102 -12.56 -35.98 -23.74
C SER A 102 -13.74 -35.38 -24.55
N TRP A 103 -13.84 -34.06 -24.72
CA TRP A 103 -15.00 -33.44 -25.41
C TRP A 103 -14.73 -32.63 -26.70
N THR A 104 -13.53 -32.68 -27.28
CA THR A 104 -13.24 -32.02 -28.59
C THR A 104 -13.08 -32.99 -29.76
N GLY A 105 -13.36 -34.28 -29.56
CA GLY A 105 -13.04 -35.35 -30.52
C GLY A 105 -14.17 -35.83 -31.45
N ARG A 106 -15.26 -35.08 -31.64
CA ARG A 106 -16.40 -35.55 -32.48
C ARG A 106 -16.92 -34.60 -33.56
N LEU A 107 -16.49 -33.33 -33.59
CA LEU A 107 -16.83 -32.41 -34.69
C LEU A 107 -15.69 -32.21 -35.70
N VAL A 108 -14.42 -32.36 -35.28
CA VAL A 108 -13.25 -32.15 -36.16
C VAL A 108 -13.05 -33.30 -37.15
N THR A 109 -13.51 -34.51 -36.84
CA THR A 109 -13.33 -35.69 -37.70
C THR A 109 -14.25 -35.71 -38.92
N ILE A 110 -15.43 -35.08 -38.86
CA ILE A 110 -16.40 -35.07 -39.97
C ILE A 110 -15.98 -34.06 -41.05
N LEU A 111 -15.49 -32.88 -40.65
CA LEU A 111 -15.02 -31.85 -41.59
C LEU A 111 -13.79 -32.32 -42.40
N GLY A 112 -12.88 -33.07 -41.79
CA GLY A 112 -11.70 -33.62 -42.48
C GLY A 112 -12.05 -34.60 -43.60
N LEU A 113 -13.06 -35.46 -43.40
CA LEU A 113 -13.47 -36.45 -44.41
C LEU A 113 -14.15 -35.82 -45.63
N VAL A 114 -14.94 -34.75 -45.43
CA VAL A 114 -15.62 -34.05 -46.54
C VAL A 114 -14.61 -33.33 -47.43
N VAL A 115 -13.61 -32.66 -46.83
CA VAL A 115 -12.54 -31.98 -47.58
C VAL A 115 -11.68 -32.99 -48.34
N PHE A 116 -11.37 -34.14 -47.73
CA PHE A 116 -10.60 -35.20 -48.38
C PHE A 116 -11.33 -35.80 -49.58
N LEU A 117 -12.63 -36.11 -49.46
CA LEU A 117 -13.43 -36.63 -50.57
C LEU A 117 -13.52 -35.62 -51.73
N PHE A 118 -13.67 -34.33 -51.41
CA PHE A 118 -13.70 -33.28 -52.44
C PHE A 118 -12.37 -33.19 -53.20
N PHE A 119 -11.24 -33.29 -52.50
CA PHE A 119 -9.91 -33.28 -53.10
C PHE A 119 -9.68 -34.47 -54.05
N VAL A 120 -10.08 -35.67 -53.64
CA VAL A 120 -9.92 -36.88 -54.46
C VAL A 120 -10.75 -36.80 -55.75
N VAL A 121 -12.01 -36.36 -55.66
CA VAL A 121 -12.87 -36.21 -56.85
C VAL A 121 -12.31 -35.18 -57.83
N TYR A 122 -11.82 -34.05 -57.33
CA TYR A 122 -11.20 -33.03 -58.18
C TYR A 122 -9.99 -33.55 -58.96
N PHE A 123 -9.14 -34.35 -58.32
CA PHE A 123 -7.91 -34.87 -58.94
C PHE A 123 -8.18 -35.98 -59.96
N VAL A 124 -9.27 -36.75 -59.79
CA VAL A 124 -9.64 -37.82 -60.73
C VAL A 124 -10.33 -37.28 -61.98
N THR A 125 -11.01 -36.14 -61.88
CA THR A 125 -11.81 -35.56 -62.98
C THR A 125 -11.01 -34.61 -63.87
N LYS A 126 -9.75 -34.32 -63.53
CA LYS A 126 -8.87 -33.41 -64.26
C LYS A 126 -7.66 -34.14 -64.83
#